data_AF-M1ZS00-F1
#
_entry.id   AF-M1ZS00-F1
#
_cell.length_a   1.000
_cell.length_b   1.000
_cell.length_c   1.000
_cell.angle_alpha   90.00
_cell.angle_beta   90.00
_cell.angle_gamma   90.00
#
_symmetry.space_group_name_H-M   'P 1'
#
loop_
_entity.id
_entity.type
_entity.pdbx_description
1 polymer ?
#
loop_
_entity_poly.entity_id
_entity_poly.type
_entity_poly.pdbx_seq_one_letter_code
_entity_poly.pdbx_strand_id
1 'polypeptide(L)'
;MNKENQFLPYLHNTQVPTWDDYAIMSIVKSGLGISILPELISERIPYKIIPKELEVLAYRKIGIAMKDRKTASLAVKQFCII
;
A
#
# COMPACT_ATOMS: atom_id res chain seq x y z
N MET A 1 -13.92 -41.36 16.14
CA MET A 1 -14.29 -40.76 14.84
C MET A 1 -15.19 -39.57 15.13
N ASN A 2 -14.63 -38.37 15.28
CA ASN A 2 -15.39 -37.12 15.39
C ASN A 2 -15.04 -36.26 14.17
N LYS A 3 -15.98 -36.22 13.22
CA LYS A 3 -15.85 -35.62 11.89
C LYS A 3 -16.25 -34.13 11.89
N GLU A 4 -15.53 -33.30 12.65
CA GLU A 4 -15.76 -31.84 12.64
C GLU A 4 -14.49 -31.03 12.30
N ASN A 5 -13.36 -31.70 12.01
CA ASN A 5 -12.12 -31.05 11.55
C ASN A 5 -11.82 -31.30 10.06
N GLN A 6 -12.85 -31.44 9.22
CA GLN A 6 -12.70 -31.81 7.81
C GLN A 6 -13.07 -30.70 6.82
N PHE A 7 -12.68 -29.45 7.07
CA PHE A 7 -12.69 -28.36 6.06
C PHE A 7 -11.63 -27.33 6.49
N LEU A 8 -10.51 -27.03 5.79
CA LEU A 8 -10.13 -27.26 4.40
C LEU A 8 -8.60 -27.44 4.25
N PRO A 9 -8.12 -28.46 3.51
CA PRO A 9 -6.71 -28.68 3.18
C PRO A 9 -6.18 -27.77 2.04
N TYR A 10 -6.78 -26.59 1.88
CA TYR A 10 -6.43 -25.60 0.84
C TYR A 10 -6.43 -24.21 1.48
N LEU A 11 -5.33 -23.78 2.07
CA LEU A 11 -5.16 -22.37 2.40
C LEU A 11 -4.96 -21.65 1.05
N HIS A 12 -6.04 -21.08 0.51
CA HIS A 12 -6.03 -20.30 -0.73
C HIS A 12 -5.17 -19.04 -0.53
N ASN A 13 -3.85 -19.17 -0.58
CA ASN A 13 -2.90 -18.05 -0.55
C ASN A 13 -2.81 -17.40 -1.94
N THR A 14 -3.97 -17.06 -2.50
CA THR A 14 -4.07 -16.43 -3.81
C THR A 14 -3.64 -14.98 -3.69
N GLN A 15 -2.46 -14.67 -4.24
CA GLN A 15 -2.00 -13.30 -4.33
C GLN A 15 -2.68 -12.61 -5.52
N VAL A 16 -3.31 -11.47 -5.27
CA VAL A 16 -3.94 -10.65 -6.30
C VAL A 16 -3.07 -9.39 -6.48
N PRO A 17 -2.19 -9.34 -7.48
CA PRO A 17 -1.38 -8.15 -7.72
C PRO A 17 -2.25 -7.03 -8.30
N THR A 18 -2.17 -5.86 -7.69
CA THR A 18 -2.75 -4.63 -8.20
C THR A 18 -1.88 -3.46 -7.76
N TRP A 19 -1.90 -2.40 -8.55
CA TRP A 19 -1.12 -1.17 -8.32
C TRP A 19 -2.01 0.01 -7.94
N ASP A 20 -3.33 -0.18 -7.90
CA ASP A 20 -4.31 0.84 -7.51
C ASP A 20 -4.61 0.73 -6.02
N ASP A 21 -4.14 1.71 -5.26
CA ASP A 21 -4.30 1.75 -3.81
C ASP A 21 -5.77 1.80 -3.37
N TYR A 22 -6.66 2.47 -4.11
CA TYR A 22 -8.09 2.51 -3.78
C TYR A 22 -8.76 1.17 -4.04
N ALA A 23 -8.38 0.47 -5.13
CA ALA A 23 -8.85 -0.88 -5.37
C ALA A 23 -8.42 -1.83 -4.25
N ILE A 24 -7.16 -1.75 -3.81
CA ILE A 24 -6.65 -2.52 -2.66
C ILE A 24 -7.46 -2.21 -1.40
N MET A 25 -7.63 -0.92 -1.08
CA MET A 25 -8.38 -0.52 0.11
C MET A 25 -9.85 -0.96 0.05
N SER A 26 -10.47 -0.98 -1.12
CA SER A 26 -11.84 -1.48 -1.32
C SER A 26 -11.95 -3.00 -1.06
N ILE A 27 -10.95 -3.78 -1.49
CA ILE A 27 -10.86 -5.23 -1.23
C ILE A 27 -10.75 -5.47 0.28
N VAL A 28 -9.85 -4.74 0.96
CA VAL A 28 -9.67 -4.82 2.41
C VAL A 28 -10.95 -4.39 3.14
N LYS A 29 -11.57 -3.30 2.68
CA LYS A 29 -12.83 -2.78 3.24
C LYS A 29 -13.98 -3.78 3.14
N SER A 30 -14.01 -4.58 2.06
CA SER A 30 -15.01 -5.62 1.82
C SER A 30 -14.72 -6.92 2.58
N GLY A 31 -13.62 -7.00 3.33
CA GLY A 31 -13.24 -8.19 4.09
C GLY A 31 -12.65 -9.32 3.23
N LEU A 32 -12.27 -9.02 1.99
CA LEU A 32 -11.78 -10.01 1.02
C LEU A 32 -10.28 -10.27 1.12
N GLY A 33 -9.54 -9.50 1.91
CA GLY A 33 -8.11 -9.71 2.10
C GLY A 33 -7.44 -8.66 3.00
N ILE A 34 -6.12 -8.77 3.10
CA ILE A 34 -5.22 -7.81 3.74
C ILE A 34 -4.17 -7.35 2.73
N SER A 35 -3.56 -6.18 2.93
CA SER A 35 -2.49 -5.70 2.07
C SER A 35 -1.46 -4.92 2.88
N ILE A 36 -0.25 -4.80 2.32
CA ILE A 36 0.82 -3.94 2.78
C ILE A 36 0.86 -2.74 1.83
N LEU A 37 0.77 -1.53 2.37
CA LEU A 37 0.72 -0.29 1.60
C LEU A 37 1.77 0.70 2.13
N PRO A 38 2.28 1.62 1.29
CA PRO A 38 3.14 2.71 1.76
C PRO A 38 2.41 3.59 2.79
N GLU A 39 3.10 4.02 3.84
CA GLU A 39 2.52 4.91 4.85
C GLU A 39 2.03 6.24 4.26
N LEU A 40 2.64 6.72 3.18
CA LEU A 40 2.29 7.98 2.50
C LEU A 40 0.82 8.07 2.05
N ILE A 41 0.16 6.93 1.81
CA ILE A 41 -1.26 6.93 1.42
C ILE A 41 -2.20 6.81 2.62
N SER A 42 -1.66 6.61 3.83
CA SER A 42 -2.43 6.44 5.07
C SER A 42 -3.13 7.73 5.52
N GLU A 43 -2.71 8.89 5.02
CA GLU A 43 -3.41 10.18 5.28
C GLU A 43 -4.69 10.32 4.45
N ARG A 44 -4.87 9.50 3.40
CA ARG A 44 -5.98 9.58 2.44
C ARG A 44 -6.79 8.29 2.44
N ILE A 45 -7.25 7.85 3.61
CA ILE A 45 -8.05 6.63 3.73
C ILE A 45 -9.55 6.99 3.66
N PRO A 46 -10.25 6.78 2.52
CA PRO A 46 -11.69 7.04 2.42
C PRO A 46 -12.55 5.89 2.99
N TYR A 47 -11.93 4.83 3.49
CA TYR A 47 -12.61 3.61 3.94
C TYR A 47 -12.38 3.35 5.44
N LYS A 48 -13.36 2.71 6.09
CA LYS A 48 -13.19 2.24 7.48
C LYS A 48 -12.30 0.98 7.50
N ILE A 49 -10.99 1.18 7.42
CA ILE A 49 -9.92 0.18 7.57
C ILE A 49 -8.99 0.61 8.70
N ILE A 50 -8.27 -0.35 9.28
CA ILE A 50 -7.34 -0.10 10.39
C ILE A 50 -5.92 -0.39 9.89
N PRO A 51 -5.05 0.62 9.73
CA PRO A 51 -3.65 0.38 9.46
C PRO A 51 -2.98 -0.25 10.69
N LYS A 52 -2.00 -1.12 10.44
CA LYS A 52 -1.15 -1.70 11.47
C LYS A 52 0.30 -1.61 11.04
N GLU A 53 1.16 -1.24 11.97
CA GLU A 53 2.60 -1.22 11.75
C GLU A 53 3.13 -2.62 11.47
N LEU A 54 4.14 -2.68 10.60
CA LEU A 54 4.88 -3.90 10.35
C LEU A 54 5.79 -4.19 11.53
N GLU A 55 5.85 -5.46 11.94
CA GLU A 55 6.80 -5.91 12.98
C GLU A 55 8.25 -5.65 12.56
N VAL A 56 8.53 -5.82 11.26
CA VAL A 56 9.82 -5.50 10.66
C VAL A 56 9.68 -4.22 9.87
N LEU A 57 10.53 -3.24 10.19
CA LEU A 57 10.55 -1.95 9.51
C LEU A 57 10.87 -2.13 8.02
N ALA A 58 9.96 -1.65 7.15
CA ALA A 58 10.10 -1.72 5.70
C ALA A 58 10.08 -0.30 5.11
N TYR A 59 11.27 0.25 4.84
CA TYR A 59 11.40 1.58 4.27
C TYR A 59 11.90 1.52 2.82
N ARG A 60 11.54 2.55 2.05
CA ARG A 60 12.07 2.77 0.71
C ARG A 60 12.44 4.22 0.50
N LYS A 61 13.52 4.46 -0.25
CA LYS A 61 13.91 5.82 -0.66
C LYS A 61 13.02 6.27 -1.80
N ILE A 62 12.38 7.41 -1.64
CA ILE A 62 11.63 8.11 -2.69
C ILE A 62 12.44 9.36 -3.05
N GLY A 63 12.54 9.67 -4.34
CA GLY A 63 13.31 10.79 -4.83
C GLY A 63 12.59 11.54 -5.94
N ILE A 64 12.90 12.82 -6.07
CA ILE A 64 12.44 13.65 -7.18
C ILE A 64 13.52 13.64 -8.26
N ALA A 65 13.16 13.18 -9.46
CA ALA A 65 14.05 13.19 -10.62
C ALA A 65 13.77 14.41 -11.51
N MET A 66 14.82 15.10 -11.94
CA MET A 66 14.74 16.20 -12.91
C MET A 66 15.93 16.11 -13.88
N LYS A 67 15.73 16.55 -15.12
CA LYS A 67 16.76 16.47 -16.17
C LYS A 67 18.00 17.30 -15.83
N ASP A 68 17.81 18.55 -15.42
CA ASP A 68 18.88 19.46 -14.98
C ASP A 68 18.32 20.52 -14.02
N ARG A 69 18.93 20.63 -12.84
CA ARG A 69 18.55 21.58 -11.79
C ARG A 69 18.83 23.04 -12.17
N LYS A 70 19.87 23.30 -12.96
CA LYS A 70 20.27 24.65 -13.37
C LYS A 70 19.25 25.26 -14.32
N THR A 71 18.79 24.47 -15.29
CA THR A 71 17.84 24.89 -16.32
C THR A 71 16.38 24.77 -15.91
N ALA A 72 16.08 24.11 -14.78
CA ALA A 72 14.73 24.06 -14.22
C ALA A 72 14.13 25.47 -13.98
N SER A 73 12.83 25.60 -14.22
CA SER A 73 12.08 26.84 -13.99
C SER A 73 12.12 27.25 -12.51
N LEU A 74 11.85 28.53 -12.24
CA LEU A 74 11.77 29.02 -10.86
C LEU A 74 10.69 28.28 -10.06
N ALA A 75 9.55 27.97 -10.68
CA ALA A 75 8.48 27.21 -10.05
C ALA A 75 8.93 25.81 -9.62
N VAL A 76 9.66 25.07 -10.48
CA VAL A 76 10.18 23.73 -10.14
C VAL A 76 11.23 23.81 -9.03
N LYS A 77 12.11 24.80 -9.08
CA LYS A 77 13.13 25.02 -8.03
C LYS A 77 12.48 25.29 -6.67
N GLN A 78 11.42 26.10 -6.63
CA GLN A 78 10.68 26.35 -5.39
C GLN A 78 9.94 25.09 -4.91
N PHE A 79 9.30 24.34 -5.81
CA PHE A 79 8.63 23.08 -5.46
C PHE A 79 9.58 22.06 -4.82
N CYS A 80 10.80 21.92 -5.32
CA CYS A 80 11.77 20.95 -4.79
C CYS A 80 12.50 21.37 -3.50
N ILE A 81 12.20 22.54 -2.95
CA ILE A 81 12.76 23.04 -1.68
C ILE A 81 11.74 22.88 -0.53
N ILE A 82 10.47 22.68 -0.86
CA ILE A 82 9.41 22.26 0.06
C ILE A 82 9.60 20.77 0.36
#